data_AF-H0T3S3-F1
#
_entry.id   AF-H0T3S3-F1
#
_cell.length_a   1.000
_cell.length_b   1.000
_cell.length_c   1.000
_cell.angle_alpha   90.00
_cell.angle_beta   90.00
_cell.angle_gamma   90.00
#
_symmetry.space_group_name_H-M   'P 1'
#
loop_
_entity.id
_entity.type
_entity.pdbx_description
1 polymer ?
#
loop_
_entity_poly.entity_id
_entity_poly.type
_entity_poly.pdbx_seq_one_letter_code
_entity_poly.pdbx_strand_id
1 'polypeptide(L)'
;MPFTIAIIGRPNVGKSTLFNRLVGQKLALVDDMPGVTRDRREGEAKLHDLHFTIIDTAGLDEGPKGSLTARMQEQTETAIALADALFFVIDARIGLTPADRAFADFARRADKPVLLLANKSEGKHGELGAMESYALGLGDPIPISAEHGEGMGELYDAVSKLVPPADDEEEREETDEERAARPIRVAIVGRPNAGKSTLINHLLGEERLLTSPEAGTTRDSIAVEIEHKGRGFRIYDTAGLRRRSRIEEKLEKLSVADALRAVRFAEVVVLMMDAQNRFEEQDLRIADLIEREGRALVLAVNKWDLMDGKPGQISTLRRDADHWLPQVSGVPIVAVSGLMGEGIDRLMQAIVEAYGIWNRRVPTAALNRWFEGAIADNPPPAVSGRRLKLNYITQTKARPPSFVLFCSRADAIPQSYLRYLVNSMRETFELPGTPVRITLREKANPFAHKRKRPN
;
A
#
# COMPACT_ATOMS: atom_id res chain seq x y z
N MET A 1 -12.65 -13.74 -0.08
CA MET A 1 -11.47 -14.31 -0.75
C MET A 1 -10.93 -13.21 -1.66
N PRO A 2 -9.61 -13.05 -1.80
CA PRO A 2 -9.04 -12.07 -2.70
C PRO A 2 -9.53 -12.31 -4.13
N PHE A 3 -9.77 -11.23 -4.89
CA PHE A 3 -10.20 -11.33 -6.29
C PHE A 3 -9.20 -12.18 -7.07
N THR A 4 -9.69 -13.18 -7.78
CA THR A 4 -8.87 -14.23 -8.41
C THR A 4 -8.98 -14.17 -9.92
N ILE A 5 -7.85 -14.21 -10.63
CA ILE A 5 -7.79 -14.22 -12.09
C ILE A 5 -7.09 -15.48 -12.58
N ALA A 6 -7.74 -16.26 -13.45
CA ALA A 6 -7.12 -17.39 -14.11
C ALA A 6 -6.52 -17.00 -15.47
N ILE A 7 -5.27 -17.40 -15.73
CA ILE A 7 -4.65 -17.27 -17.06
C ILE A 7 -4.97 -18.51 -17.87
N ILE A 8 -5.71 -18.36 -18.95
CA ILE A 8 -6.10 -19.44 -19.86
C ILE A 8 -5.61 -19.16 -21.29
N GLY A 9 -5.47 -20.22 -22.08
CA GLY A 9 -5.00 -20.14 -23.47
C GLY A 9 -4.16 -21.35 -23.82
N ARG A 10 -3.93 -21.57 -25.12
CA ARG A 10 -3.15 -22.73 -25.60
C ARG A 10 -1.70 -22.73 -25.07
N PRO A 11 -0.96 -23.84 -25.15
CA PRO A 11 0.45 -23.88 -24.81
C PRO A 11 1.28 -22.84 -25.58
N ASN A 12 2.38 -22.39 -24.96
CA ASN A 12 3.41 -21.52 -25.56
C ASN A 12 2.99 -20.09 -25.96
N VAL A 13 1.79 -19.64 -25.60
CA VAL A 13 1.34 -18.23 -25.79
C VAL A 13 2.00 -17.23 -24.83
N GLY A 14 2.74 -17.70 -23.83
CA GLY A 14 3.44 -16.87 -22.83
C GLY A 14 2.71 -16.69 -21.51
N LYS A 15 1.81 -17.60 -21.13
CA LYS A 15 1.08 -17.60 -19.83
C LYS A 15 2.02 -17.51 -18.63
N SER A 16 3.02 -18.39 -18.56
CA SER A 16 3.97 -18.39 -17.44
C SER A 16 4.88 -17.16 -17.42
N THR A 17 5.17 -16.55 -18.57
CA THR A 17 5.89 -15.27 -18.66
C THR A 17 5.05 -14.14 -18.05
N LEU A 18 3.76 -14.09 -18.40
CA LEU A 18 2.81 -13.12 -17.84
C LEU A 18 2.61 -13.34 -16.32
N PHE A 19 2.43 -14.60 -15.89
CA PHE A 19 2.35 -14.98 -14.48
C PHE A 19 3.56 -14.46 -13.70
N ASN A 20 4.77 -14.81 -14.14
CA ASN A 20 6.01 -14.40 -13.46
C ASN A 20 6.20 -12.87 -13.43
N ARG A 21 5.75 -12.16 -14.47
CA ARG A 21 5.80 -10.69 -14.50
C ARG A 21 4.85 -10.08 -13.47
N LEU A 22 3.65 -10.62 -13.34
CA LEU A 22 2.62 -10.12 -12.42
C LEU A 22 2.93 -10.46 -10.96
N VAL A 23 3.54 -11.61 -10.68
CA VAL A 23 3.94 -12.02 -9.32
C VAL A 23 5.25 -11.36 -8.85
N GLY A 24 6.05 -10.80 -9.78
CA GLY A 24 7.35 -10.21 -9.49
C GLY A 24 8.50 -11.20 -9.67
N GLN A 25 9.68 -10.70 -10.07
CA GLN A 25 10.78 -11.55 -10.53
C GLN A 25 11.38 -12.42 -9.41
N LYS A 26 11.39 -13.74 -9.69
CA LYS A 26 12.03 -14.86 -8.97
C LYS A 26 11.27 -15.39 -7.74
N LEU A 27 10.26 -16.23 -8.02
CA LEU A 27 10.10 -17.45 -7.22
C LEU A 27 11.46 -18.16 -7.25
N ALA A 28 12.10 -18.23 -6.08
CA ALA A 28 13.25 -19.09 -5.88
C ALA A 28 12.90 -20.48 -6.43
N LEU A 29 13.82 -21.05 -7.20
CA LEU A 29 13.85 -22.48 -7.46
C LEU A 29 13.49 -23.21 -6.17
N VAL A 30 12.40 -23.97 -6.24
CA VAL A 30 11.98 -24.88 -5.19
C VAL A 30 13.11 -25.89 -5.03
N ASP A 31 13.61 -25.98 -3.80
CA ASP A 31 14.50 -27.03 -3.33
C ASP A 31 13.90 -28.41 -3.71
N ASP A 32 14.68 -29.26 -4.34
CA ASP A 32 14.28 -30.61 -4.75
C ASP A 32 14.22 -31.54 -3.52
N MET A 33 13.26 -31.29 -2.62
CA MET A 33 12.90 -32.24 -1.56
C MET A 33 11.81 -33.21 -2.09
N PRO A 34 12.09 -34.53 -2.17
CA PRO A 34 11.10 -35.50 -2.57
C PRO A 34 10.00 -35.62 -1.49
N GLY A 35 8.75 -35.30 -1.83
CA GLY A 35 7.60 -35.56 -0.95
C GLY A 35 6.54 -34.46 -0.83
N VAL A 36 6.72 -33.29 -1.46
CA VAL A 36 5.68 -32.24 -1.49
C VAL A 36 4.90 -32.32 -2.80
N THR A 37 3.59 -32.57 -2.72
CA THR A 37 2.67 -32.55 -3.86
C THR A 37 2.71 -31.18 -4.52
N ARG A 38 3.15 -31.15 -5.78
CA ARG A 38 3.50 -29.96 -6.57
C ARG A 38 2.26 -29.39 -7.29
N ASP A 39 1.13 -29.33 -6.60
CA ASP A 39 -0.17 -29.00 -7.20
C ASP A 39 -0.59 -27.57 -6.83
N ARG A 40 -0.71 -26.73 -7.88
CA ARG A 40 -1.16 -25.32 -7.94
C ARG A 40 -0.05 -24.27 -7.86
N ARG A 41 0.18 -23.55 -8.97
CA ARG A 41 0.89 -22.26 -8.99
C ARG A 41 -0.13 -21.12 -8.90
N GLU A 42 -0.72 -21.00 -7.72
CA GLU A 42 -1.35 -19.75 -7.30
C GLU A 42 -0.23 -18.76 -6.94
N GLY A 43 -0.39 -17.49 -7.28
CA GLY A 43 0.55 -16.44 -6.93
C GLY A 43 -0.16 -15.14 -6.61
N GLU A 44 0.40 -14.36 -5.69
CA GLU A 44 -0.05 -12.99 -5.46
C GLU A 44 0.47 -12.10 -6.60
N ALA A 45 -0.45 -11.62 -7.44
CA ALA A 45 -0.13 -10.72 -8.52
C ALA A 45 -0.28 -9.26 -8.08
N LYS A 46 0.64 -8.42 -8.58
CA LYS A 46 0.62 -6.98 -8.41
C LYS A 46 0.73 -6.29 -9.76
N LEU A 47 -0.24 -5.42 -10.04
CA LEU A 47 -0.22 -4.52 -11.20
C LEU A 47 -0.42 -3.09 -10.72
N HIS A 48 0.69 -2.36 -10.57
CA HIS A 48 0.73 -1.03 -9.95
C HIS A 48 0.14 -1.07 -8.52
N ASP A 49 -1.05 -0.52 -8.29
CA ASP A 49 -1.79 -0.49 -7.03
C ASP A 49 -2.86 -1.59 -6.91
N LEU A 50 -3.08 -2.38 -7.96
CA LEU A 50 -4.00 -3.51 -7.94
C LEU A 50 -3.31 -4.76 -7.40
N HIS A 51 -4.00 -5.45 -6.51
CA HIS A 51 -3.59 -6.72 -5.90
C HIS A 51 -4.68 -7.76 -6.15
N PHE A 52 -4.29 -8.94 -6.62
CA PHE A 52 -5.21 -10.04 -6.90
C PHE A 52 -4.46 -11.37 -6.88
N THR A 53 -5.17 -12.47 -6.68
CA THR A 53 -4.62 -13.82 -6.84
C THR A 53 -4.60 -14.17 -8.33
N ILE A 54 -3.50 -14.74 -8.82
CA ILE A 54 -3.40 -15.22 -10.20
C ILE A 54 -3.14 -16.72 -10.23
N ILE A 55 -3.83 -17.44 -11.12
CA ILE A 55 -3.71 -18.89 -11.31
C ILE A 55 -3.17 -19.17 -12.71
N ASP A 56 -1.99 -19.81 -12.82
CA ASP A 56 -1.47 -20.30 -14.10
C ASP A 56 -1.96 -21.72 -14.39
N THR A 57 -2.69 -21.87 -15.49
CA THR A 57 -3.19 -23.16 -16.00
C THR A 57 -2.10 -24.05 -16.62
N ALA A 58 -0.92 -23.51 -16.94
CA ALA A 58 0.17 -24.29 -17.56
C ALA A 58 1.08 -25.03 -16.57
N GLY A 59 1.02 -24.75 -15.26
CA GLY A 59 1.91 -25.36 -14.27
C GLY A 59 1.52 -26.79 -13.84
N LEU A 60 0.53 -27.40 -14.49
CA LEU A 60 -0.21 -28.59 -14.01
C LEU A 60 -0.06 -29.82 -14.93
N ASP A 61 0.94 -29.82 -15.82
CA ASP A 61 1.12 -30.82 -16.88
C ASP A 61 1.78 -32.16 -16.45
N GLU A 62 2.10 -32.39 -15.17
CA GLU A 62 2.95 -33.51 -14.72
C GLU A 62 2.23 -34.65 -13.94
N GLY A 63 1.02 -35.09 -14.35
CA GLY A 63 0.25 -36.19 -13.72
C GLY A 63 0.02 -37.47 -14.57
N PRO A 64 -0.31 -38.66 -13.98
CA PRO A 64 -0.44 -39.95 -14.69
C PRO A 64 -1.84 -40.26 -15.32
N LYS A 65 -1.83 -41.18 -16.31
CA LYS A 65 -2.53 -41.33 -17.63
C LYS A 65 -3.99 -40.83 -17.89
N GLY A 66 -4.13 -40.03 -18.96
CA GLY A 66 -5.35 -39.62 -19.72
C GLY A 66 -4.93 -38.92 -21.05
N SER A 67 -5.82 -38.67 -22.01
CA SER A 67 -5.43 -37.92 -23.24
C SER A 67 -5.08 -36.47 -22.88
N LEU A 68 -4.03 -35.92 -23.49
CA LEU A 68 -3.55 -34.55 -23.22
C LEU A 68 -4.71 -33.53 -23.29
N THR A 69 -5.59 -33.69 -24.28
CA THR A 69 -6.73 -32.82 -24.52
C THR A 69 -7.77 -32.84 -23.38
N ALA A 70 -8.11 -34.02 -22.83
CA ALA A 70 -9.13 -34.14 -21.79
C ALA A 70 -8.65 -33.54 -20.44
N ARG A 71 -7.36 -33.68 -20.14
CA ARG A 71 -6.77 -33.09 -18.93
C ARG A 71 -6.69 -31.57 -18.99
N MET A 72 -6.28 -31.04 -20.14
CA MET A 72 -6.23 -29.60 -20.36
C MET A 72 -7.63 -28.98 -20.20
N GLN A 73 -8.68 -29.70 -20.59
CA GLN A 73 -10.07 -29.27 -20.39
C GLN A 73 -10.46 -29.25 -18.91
N GLU A 74 -10.27 -30.34 -18.18
CA GLU A 74 -10.63 -30.43 -16.75
C GLU A 74 -9.91 -29.39 -15.89
N GLN A 75 -8.63 -29.13 -16.17
CA GLN A 75 -7.82 -28.13 -15.46
C GLN A 75 -8.25 -26.70 -15.81
N THR A 76 -8.56 -26.45 -17.08
CA THR A 76 -9.10 -25.15 -17.52
C THR A 76 -10.45 -24.88 -16.88
N GLU A 77 -11.34 -25.88 -16.85
CA GLU A 77 -12.65 -25.79 -16.19
C GLU A 77 -12.52 -25.55 -14.68
N THR A 78 -11.58 -26.22 -14.02
CA THR A 78 -11.31 -26.03 -12.58
C THR A 78 -10.77 -24.62 -12.29
N ALA A 79 -9.80 -24.14 -13.07
CA ALA A 79 -9.25 -22.79 -12.92
C ALA A 79 -10.31 -21.72 -13.23
N ILE A 80 -11.14 -21.95 -14.25
CA ILE A 80 -12.29 -21.11 -14.57
C ILE A 80 -13.27 -21.09 -13.39
N ALA A 81 -13.57 -22.23 -12.78
CA ALA A 81 -14.51 -22.31 -11.65
C ALA A 81 -14.06 -21.48 -10.45
N LEU A 82 -12.75 -21.47 -10.14
CA LEU A 82 -12.15 -20.78 -9.01
C LEU A 82 -11.91 -19.28 -9.22
N ALA A 83 -11.82 -18.82 -10.47
CA ALA A 83 -11.50 -17.42 -10.76
C ALA A 83 -12.75 -16.51 -10.78
N ASP A 84 -12.58 -15.23 -10.47
CA ASP A 84 -13.61 -14.20 -10.63
C ASP A 84 -13.57 -13.58 -12.04
N ALA A 85 -12.39 -13.58 -12.68
CA ALA A 85 -12.20 -13.14 -14.07
C ALA A 85 -11.13 -13.97 -14.80
N LEU A 86 -11.10 -13.88 -16.13
CA LEU A 86 -10.21 -14.68 -16.97
C LEU A 86 -9.27 -13.78 -17.79
N PHE A 87 -7.97 -14.10 -17.79
CA PHE A 87 -7.04 -13.63 -18.80
C PHE A 87 -6.96 -14.66 -19.91
N PHE A 88 -7.53 -14.35 -21.07
CA PHE A 88 -7.45 -15.18 -22.25
C PHE A 88 -6.25 -14.77 -23.10
N VAL A 89 -5.17 -15.54 -23.05
CA VAL A 89 -3.91 -15.18 -23.70
C VAL A 89 -3.75 -15.90 -25.04
N ILE A 90 -3.49 -15.14 -26.09
CA ILE A 90 -3.08 -15.65 -27.41
C ILE A 90 -1.66 -15.20 -27.77
N ASP A 91 -1.08 -15.84 -28.77
CA ASP A 91 0.19 -15.41 -29.37
C ASP A 91 -0.08 -14.58 -30.64
N ALA A 92 0.10 -13.27 -30.55
CA ALA A 92 -0.15 -12.33 -31.63
C ALA A 92 0.81 -12.51 -32.82
N ARG A 93 2.00 -13.10 -32.64
CA ARG A 93 2.92 -13.35 -33.77
C ARG A 93 2.44 -14.49 -34.67
N ILE A 94 1.79 -15.48 -34.07
CA ILE A 94 1.30 -16.68 -34.76
C ILE A 94 -0.11 -16.45 -35.33
N GLY A 95 -0.91 -15.57 -34.70
CA GLY A 95 -2.31 -15.37 -35.06
C GLY A 95 -3.21 -16.45 -34.49
N LEU A 96 -4.47 -16.46 -34.92
CA LEU A 96 -5.49 -17.37 -34.38
C LEU A 96 -5.33 -18.80 -34.89
N THR A 97 -5.28 -19.76 -33.96
CA THR A 97 -5.27 -21.19 -34.28
C THR A 97 -6.62 -21.85 -33.95
N PRO A 98 -6.90 -23.06 -34.49
CA PRO A 98 -8.08 -23.84 -34.09
C PRO A 98 -8.12 -24.11 -32.58
N ALA A 99 -6.97 -24.26 -31.93
CA ALA A 99 -6.89 -24.43 -30.48
C ALA A 99 -7.38 -23.18 -29.74
N ASP A 100 -7.03 -21.97 -30.20
CA ASP A 100 -7.50 -20.72 -29.58
C ASP A 100 -9.03 -20.61 -29.66
N ARG A 101 -9.65 -21.05 -30.77
CA ARG A 101 -11.11 -21.09 -30.90
C ARG A 101 -11.76 -22.06 -29.91
N ALA A 102 -11.18 -23.23 -29.72
CA ALA A 102 -11.67 -24.21 -28.73
C ALA A 102 -11.56 -23.67 -27.30
N PHE A 103 -10.45 -23.00 -26.95
CA PHE A 103 -10.31 -22.34 -25.64
C PHE A 103 -11.28 -21.17 -25.46
N ALA A 104 -11.55 -20.39 -26.52
CA ALA A 104 -12.50 -19.29 -26.47
C ALA A 104 -13.94 -19.76 -26.19
N ASP A 105 -14.31 -20.96 -26.63
CA ASP A 105 -15.59 -21.57 -26.28
C ASP A 105 -15.72 -21.85 -24.78
N PHE A 106 -14.65 -22.29 -24.12
CA PHE A 106 -14.64 -22.45 -22.66
C PHE A 106 -14.78 -21.11 -21.94
N ALA A 107 -14.05 -20.10 -22.39
CA ALA A 107 -14.13 -18.75 -21.82
C ALA A 107 -15.54 -18.14 -21.98
N ARG A 108 -16.23 -18.37 -23.10
CA ARG A 108 -17.61 -17.91 -23.32
C ARG A 108 -18.63 -18.61 -22.43
N ARG A 109 -18.45 -19.91 -22.16
CA ARG A 109 -19.36 -20.69 -21.30
C ARG A 109 -19.16 -20.42 -19.81
N ALA A 110 -18.06 -19.78 -19.44
CA ALA A 110 -17.70 -19.52 -18.05
C ALA A 110 -18.61 -18.52 -17.32
N ASP A 111 -19.37 -17.69 -18.06
CA ASP A 111 -20.19 -16.59 -17.53
C ASP A 111 -19.41 -15.65 -16.59
N LYS A 112 -18.15 -15.38 -16.93
CA LYS A 112 -17.23 -14.54 -16.16
C LYS A 112 -16.61 -13.46 -17.06
N PRO A 113 -16.21 -12.30 -16.52
CA PRO A 113 -15.48 -11.30 -17.28
C PRO A 113 -14.19 -11.87 -17.89
N VAL A 114 -13.98 -11.64 -19.19
CA VAL A 114 -12.80 -12.10 -19.92
C VAL A 114 -12.04 -10.91 -20.46
N LEU A 115 -10.74 -10.84 -20.18
CA LEU A 115 -9.82 -9.92 -20.86
C LEU A 115 -9.02 -10.71 -21.90
N LEU A 116 -9.20 -10.36 -23.17
CA LEU A 116 -8.46 -10.93 -24.28
C LEU A 116 -7.09 -10.26 -24.39
N LEU A 117 -6.02 -11.03 -24.16
CA LEU A 117 -4.64 -10.54 -24.17
C LEU A 117 -3.91 -11.07 -25.40
N ALA A 118 -3.59 -10.17 -26.33
CA ALA A 118 -2.76 -10.47 -27.49
C ALA A 118 -1.28 -10.33 -27.09
N ASN A 119 -0.68 -11.42 -26.59
CA ASN A 119 0.69 -11.42 -26.12
C ASN A 119 1.70 -11.56 -27.27
N LYS A 120 2.94 -11.12 -27.04
CA LYS A 120 4.00 -11.06 -28.07
C LYS A 120 3.65 -10.07 -29.20
N SER A 121 2.97 -8.98 -28.86
CA SER A 121 2.50 -7.99 -29.84
C SER A 121 3.58 -7.02 -30.34
N GLU A 122 4.85 -7.25 -30.02
CA GLU A 122 5.95 -6.44 -30.53
C GLU A 122 6.05 -6.45 -32.07
N GLY A 123 6.05 -5.26 -32.67
CA GLY A 123 6.23 -5.04 -34.11
C GLY A 123 4.98 -5.31 -34.97
N LYS A 124 5.10 -5.07 -36.29
CA LYS A 124 3.97 -5.08 -37.24
C LYS A 124 3.18 -6.40 -37.31
N HIS A 125 3.84 -7.53 -37.07
CA HIS A 125 3.16 -8.84 -37.08
C HIS A 125 2.28 -9.02 -35.84
N GLY A 126 2.69 -8.46 -34.69
CA GLY A 126 1.89 -8.45 -33.47
C GLY A 126 0.61 -7.62 -33.60
N GLU A 127 0.69 -6.45 -34.23
CA GLU A 127 -0.49 -5.61 -34.50
C GLU A 127 -1.55 -6.33 -35.35
N LEU A 128 -1.11 -7.07 -36.39
CA LEU A 128 -2.01 -7.85 -37.24
C LEU A 128 -2.68 -9.01 -36.49
N GLY A 129 -1.93 -9.74 -35.67
CA GLY A 129 -2.50 -10.83 -34.86
C GLY A 129 -3.45 -10.35 -33.76
N ALA A 130 -3.19 -9.16 -33.19
CA ALA A 130 -4.13 -8.52 -32.27
C ALA A 130 -5.45 -8.18 -33.00
N MET A 131 -5.38 -7.64 -34.22
CA MET A 131 -6.58 -7.37 -35.02
C MET A 131 -7.35 -8.63 -35.43
N GLU A 132 -6.66 -9.74 -35.72
CA GLU A 132 -7.30 -11.01 -36.03
C GLU A 132 -8.10 -11.56 -34.83
N SER A 133 -7.64 -11.31 -33.61
CA SER A 133 -8.21 -11.86 -32.39
C SER A 133 -9.62 -11.38 -32.04
N TYR A 134 -10.07 -10.26 -32.62
CA TYR A 134 -11.48 -9.84 -32.58
C TYR A 134 -12.44 -10.94 -33.05
N ALA A 135 -12.00 -11.81 -33.96
CA ALA A 135 -12.81 -12.91 -34.48
C ALA A 135 -13.16 -13.98 -33.43
N LEU A 136 -12.55 -13.95 -32.23
CA LEU A 136 -12.93 -14.80 -31.10
C LEU A 136 -14.20 -14.32 -30.38
N GLY A 137 -14.60 -13.04 -30.57
CA GLY A 137 -15.80 -12.48 -29.95
C GLY A 137 -15.72 -12.36 -28.43
N LEU A 138 -14.52 -12.16 -27.88
CA LEU A 138 -14.25 -12.02 -26.44
C LEU A 138 -14.05 -10.55 -26.00
N GLY A 139 -14.46 -9.59 -26.83
CA GLY A 139 -14.25 -8.16 -26.61
C GLY A 139 -13.00 -7.61 -27.29
N ASP A 140 -12.59 -6.40 -26.89
CA ASP A 140 -11.46 -5.70 -27.47
C ASP A 140 -10.14 -6.33 -26.96
N PRO A 141 -9.24 -6.77 -27.87
CA PRO A 141 -7.96 -7.35 -27.50
C PRO A 141 -6.99 -6.30 -26.98
N ILE A 142 -6.33 -6.62 -25.88
CA ILE A 142 -5.29 -5.79 -25.26
C ILE A 142 -3.93 -6.29 -25.78
N PRO A 143 -3.23 -5.53 -26.63
CA PRO A 143 -1.91 -5.89 -27.12
C PRO A 143 -0.89 -5.76 -25.98
N ILE A 144 -0.21 -6.84 -25.64
CA ILE A 144 0.83 -6.85 -24.60
C ILE A 144 2.11 -7.54 -25.07
N SER A 145 3.22 -7.20 -24.43
CA SER A 145 4.43 -8.01 -24.44
C SER A 145 4.79 -8.37 -23.01
N ALA A 146 4.42 -9.57 -22.57
CA ALA A 146 4.73 -10.04 -21.22
C ALA A 146 6.24 -10.17 -20.97
N GLU A 147 7.06 -10.36 -22.01
CA GLU A 147 8.51 -10.41 -21.87
C GLU A 147 9.11 -9.02 -21.68
N HIS A 148 8.71 -8.05 -22.52
CA HIS A 148 9.29 -6.70 -22.54
C HIS A 148 8.56 -5.69 -21.64
N GLY A 149 7.35 -6.01 -21.18
CA GLY A 149 6.52 -5.15 -20.33
C GLY A 149 5.69 -4.11 -21.08
N GLU A 150 5.52 -4.26 -22.39
CA GLU A 150 4.68 -3.38 -23.21
C GLU A 150 3.19 -3.71 -23.01
N GLY A 151 2.31 -2.71 -23.14
CA GLY A 151 0.86 -2.89 -22.99
C GLY A 151 0.36 -3.10 -21.55
N MET A 152 1.25 -3.12 -20.55
CA MET A 152 0.86 -3.34 -19.15
C MET A 152 0.00 -2.21 -18.56
N GLY A 153 0.08 -0.98 -19.10
CA GLY A 153 -0.79 0.13 -18.72
C GLY A 153 -2.23 -0.05 -19.21
N GLU A 154 -2.41 -0.55 -20.43
CA GLU A 154 -3.74 -0.88 -20.97
C GLU A 154 -4.34 -2.07 -20.24
N LEU A 155 -3.50 -3.07 -19.90
CA LEU A 155 -3.89 -4.16 -19.02
C LEU A 155 -4.35 -3.63 -17.65
N TYR A 156 -3.64 -2.66 -17.08
CA TYR A 156 -4.04 -2.03 -15.81
C TYR A 156 -5.41 -1.33 -15.92
N ASP A 157 -5.64 -0.56 -16.97
CA ASP A 157 -6.92 0.13 -17.20
C ASP A 157 -8.09 -0.85 -17.37
N ALA A 158 -7.85 -2.03 -17.93
CA ALA A 158 -8.85 -3.07 -18.07
C ALA A 158 -9.07 -3.84 -16.76
N VAL A 159 -8.01 -4.21 -16.06
CA VAL A 159 -8.05 -4.94 -14.78
C VAL A 159 -8.66 -4.08 -13.68
N SER A 160 -8.37 -2.78 -13.62
CA SER A 160 -8.95 -1.84 -12.63
C SER A 160 -10.47 -1.71 -12.70
N LYS A 161 -11.09 -2.09 -13.83
CA LYS A 161 -12.55 -2.13 -14.00
C LYS A 161 -13.17 -3.44 -13.52
N LEU A 162 -12.37 -4.50 -13.43
CA LEU A 162 -12.81 -5.86 -13.08
C LEU A 162 -12.48 -6.21 -11.64
N VAL A 163 -11.22 -6.00 -11.26
CA VAL A 163 -10.76 -6.12 -9.89
C VAL A 163 -11.46 -5.00 -9.13
N PRO A 164 -12.42 -5.31 -8.23
CA PRO A 164 -12.88 -4.30 -7.29
C PRO A 164 -11.60 -3.76 -6.64
N PRO A 165 -11.43 -2.43 -6.52
CA PRO A 165 -10.22 -1.85 -5.95
C PRO A 165 -9.90 -2.66 -4.73
N ALA A 166 -8.73 -3.34 -4.76
CA ALA A 166 -8.43 -4.51 -3.93
C ALA A 166 -9.09 -4.30 -2.60
N ASP A 167 -10.05 -5.18 -2.23
CA ASP A 167 -10.75 -5.10 -0.96
C ASP A 167 -9.69 -4.67 0.04
N ASP A 168 -9.78 -3.39 0.44
CA ASP A 168 -9.15 -2.96 1.63
C ASP A 168 -9.85 -3.92 2.61
N GLU A 169 -9.16 -4.96 3.09
CA GLU A 169 -9.50 -5.60 4.36
C GLU A 169 -9.39 -4.57 5.54
N GLU A 170 -9.27 -3.28 5.19
CA GLU A 170 -9.44 -2.05 5.95
C GLU A 170 -10.67 -1.17 5.53
N GLU A 171 -11.48 -1.49 4.51
CA GLU A 171 -12.69 -0.72 4.10
C GLU A 171 -13.97 -1.54 3.88
N ARG A 172 -14.20 -2.62 4.64
CA ARG A 172 -15.51 -2.62 5.33
C ARG A 172 -15.45 -1.43 6.28
N GLU A 173 -16.54 -0.66 6.41
CA GLU A 173 -16.67 0.18 7.60
C GLU A 173 -16.70 -0.80 8.79
N GLU A 174 -15.51 -1.20 9.26
CA GLU A 174 -15.35 -1.90 10.52
C GLU A 174 -16.14 -1.07 11.51
N THR A 175 -17.10 -1.70 12.16
CA THR A 175 -17.81 -1.07 13.25
C THR A 175 -16.76 -0.58 14.26
N ASP A 176 -17.09 0.49 15.01
CA ASP A 176 -16.18 0.99 16.04
C ASP A 176 -15.77 -0.15 17.02
N GLU A 177 -16.64 -1.14 17.20
CA GLU A 177 -16.41 -2.35 17.98
C GLU A 177 -15.34 -3.29 17.38
N GLU A 178 -15.40 -3.56 16.08
CA GLU A 178 -14.38 -4.38 15.39
C GLU A 178 -13.00 -3.68 15.37
N ARG A 179 -12.98 -2.35 15.23
CA ARG A 179 -11.75 -1.54 15.32
C ARG A 179 -11.15 -1.55 16.72
N ALA A 180 -12.01 -1.45 17.74
CA ALA A 180 -11.61 -1.51 19.14
C ALA A 180 -11.14 -2.91 19.57
N ALA A 181 -11.47 -3.96 18.81
CA ALA A 181 -11.01 -5.32 19.07
C ALA A 181 -9.63 -5.63 18.44
N ARG A 182 -9.29 -5.08 17.25
CA ARG A 182 -8.01 -5.37 16.58
C ARG A 182 -6.83 -4.63 17.23
N PRO A 183 -5.69 -5.28 17.48
CA PRO A 183 -4.54 -4.62 18.10
C PRO A 183 -3.94 -3.55 17.19
N ILE A 184 -3.60 -2.39 17.75
CA ILE A 184 -2.97 -1.29 16.98
C ILE A 184 -1.55 -1.70 16.61
N ARG A 185 -1.20 -1.62 15.32
CA ARG A 185 0.15 -1.92 14.83
C ARG A 185 1.05 -0.72 15.07
N VAL A 186 2.04 -0.86 15.95
CA VAL A 186 2.94 0.22 16.37
C VAL A 186 4.38 -0.11 15.98
N ALA A 187 5.13 0.84 15.45
CA ALA A 187 6.59 0.73 15.33
C ALA A 187 7.30 1.77 16.19
N ILE A 188 8.35 1.37 16.90
CA ILE A 188 9.21 2.29 17.67
C ILE A 188 10.52 2.47 16.91
N VAL A 189 10.75 3.67 16.41
CA VAL A 189 11.89 4.02 15.56
C VAL A 189 12.64 5.22 16.13
N GLY A 190 13.88 5.44 15.68
CA GLY A 190 14.71 6.54 16.17
C GLY A 190 16.19 6.19 16.08
N ARG A 191 17.04 7.19 16.30
CA ARG A 191 18.50 7.04 16.25
C ARG A 191 19.04 5.99 17.24
N PRO A 192 20.26 5.46 17.02
CA PRO A 192 20.96 4.69 18.04
C PRO A 192 20.97 5.41 19.39
N ASN A 193 20.87 4.67 20.49
CA ASN A 193 20.87 5.20 21.86
C ASN A 193 19.72 6.14 22.27
N ALA A 194 18.69 6.33 21.43
CA ALA A 194 17.47 7.05 21.79
C ALA A 194 16.67 6.36 22.92
N GLY A 195 16.99 5.10 23.25
CA GLY A 195 16.41 4.33 24.35
C GLY A 195 15.21 3.45 23.98
N LYS A 196 15.08 3.10 22.69
CA LYS A 196 14.02 2.23 22.14
C LYS A 196 13.90 0.90 22.88
N SER A 197 15.03 0.19 23.03
CA SER A 197 15.06 -1.12 23.70
C SER A 197 14.72 -1.01 25.19
N THR A 198 15.09 0.07 25.85
CA THR A 198 14.74 0.31 27.26
C THR A 198 13.23 0.44 27.41
N LEU A 199 12.58 1.26 26.56
CA LEU A 199 11.12 1.40 26.56
C LEU A 199 10.41 0.07 26.26
N ILE A 200 10.85 -0.66 25.22
CA ILE A 200 10.24 -1.95 24.86
C ILE A 200 10.34 -2.95 26.01
N ASN A 201 11.52 -3.07 26.65
CA ASN A 201 11.70 -3.96 27.79
C ASN A 201 10.85 -3.55 28.99
N HIS A 202 10.65 -2.26 29.21
CA HIS A 202 9.78 -1.76 30.27
C HIS A 202 8.32 -2.15 30.00
N LEU A 203 7.82 -1.90 28.78
CA LEU A 203 6.48 -2.33 28.35
C LEU A 203 6.26 -3.84 28.52
N LEU A 204 7.28 -4.64 28.17
CA LEU A 204 7.26 -6.10 28.33
C LEU A 204 7.29 -6.58 29.80
N GLY A 205 7.82 -5.76 30.71
CA GLY A 205 7.99 -6.12 32.12
C GLY A 205 6.76 -5.80 32.98
N GLU A 206 5.99 -4.77 32.62
CA GLU A 206 4.78 -4.37 33.35
C GLU A 206 3.52 -5.10 32.86
N GLU A 207 3.44 -5.46 31.57
CA GLU A 207 2.29 -6.15 31.00
C GLU A 207 2.55 -7.65 30.88
N ARG A 208 1.66 -8.45 31.48
CA ARG A 208 1.72 -9.92 31.39
C ARG A 208 1.58 -10.33 29.94
N LEU A 209 2.69 -10.72 29.33
CA LEU A 209 2.77 -11.38 28.03
C LEU A 209 1.73 -12.49 27.90
N LEU A 210 0.72 -12.29 27.06
CA LEU A 210 0.12 -13.40 26.31
C LEU A 210 1.08 -13.73 25.16
N THR A 211 2.24 -14.33 25.45
CA THR A 211 3.01 -14.98 24.40
C THR A 211 2.27 -16.25 24.00
N SER A 212 1.64 -16.23 22.83
CA SER A 212 1.40 -17.44 22.06
C SER A 212 2.71 -17.82 21.34
N PRO A 213 3.38 -18.93 21.68
CA PRO A 213 4.49 -19.43 20.90
C PRO A 213 3.94 -20.27 19.74
N GLU A 214 3.29 -19.64 18.75
CA GLU A 214 3.05 -20.33 17.48
C GLU A 214 4.33 -20.33 16.65
N ALA A 215 5.14 -21.35 16.91
CA ALA A 215 6.26 -21.73 16.07
C ALA A 215 5.73 -22.23 14.72
N GLY A 216 5.73 -21.39 13.70
CA GLY A 216 5.37 -21.86 12.36
C GLY A 216 5.04 -20.78 11.34
N THR A 217 6.03 -19.98 10.93
CA THR A 217 6.38 -19.69 9.52
C THR A 217 7.39 -18.54 9.48
N THR A 218 8.53 -18.77 8.84
CA THR A 218 9.59 -17.79 8.69
C THR A 218 9.30 -16.83 7.53
N ARG A 219 9.31 -15.51 7.79
CA ARG A 219 10.24 -14.51 7.23
C ARG A 219 9.66 -13.09 7.41
N ASP A 220 10.37 -12.27 8.18
CA ASP A 220 10.28 -10.80 8.30
C ASP A 220 9.45 -10.19 9.46
N SER A 221 10.19 -9.68 10.45
CA SER A 221 9.83 -8.98 11.70
C SER A 221 9.02 -9.76 12.74
N ILE A 222 9.67 -10.05 13.87
CA ILE A 222 9.02 -10.60 15.07
C ILE A 222 8.23 -9.45 15.69
N ALA A 223 6.92 -9.54 15.68
CA ALA A 223 6.04 -8.63 16.40
C ALA A 223 5.85 -9.14 17.85
N VAL A 224 5.72 -8.20 18.78
CA VAL A 224 5.31 -8.47 20.17
C VAL A 224 3.90 -7.96 20.39
N GLU A 225 3.06 -8.78 20.99
CA GLU A 225 1.72 -8.38 21.40
C GLU A 225 1.73 -7.98 22.89
N ILE A 226 1.19 -6.80 23.17
CA ILE A 226 1.02 -6.25 24.53
C ILE A 226 -0.43 -5.78 24.71
N GLU A 227 -0.89 -5.68 25.96
CA GLU A 227 -2.25 -5.25 26.29
C GLU A 227 -2.20 -4.15 27.36
N HIS A 228 -2.42 -2.91 26.93
CA HIS A 228 -2.39 -1.75 27.81
C HIS A 228 -3.81 -1.26 28.09
N LYS A 229 -4.23 -1.30 29.36
CA LYS A 229 -5.56 -0.82 29.82
C LYS A 229 -6.73 -1.41 29.01
N GLY A 230 -6.65 -2.70 28.65
CA GLY A 230 -7.68 -3.41 27.88
C GLY A 230 -7.63 -3.17 26.37
N ARG A 231 -6.60 -2.47 25.85
CA ARG A 231 -6.38 -2.27 24.42
C ARG A 231 -5.16 -3.08 23.97
N GLY A 232 -5.34 -3.91 22.94
CA GLY A 232 -4.23 -4.66 22.34
C GLY A 232 -3.34 -3.79 21.46
N PHE A 233 -2.04 -4.04 21.49
CA PHE A 233 -1.04 -3.42 20.61
C PHE A 233 -0.10 -4.49 20.06
N ARG A 234 0.29 -4.34 18.80
CA ARG A 234 1.29 -5.17 18.16
C ARG A 234 2.50 -4.33 17.79
N ILE A 235 3.59 -4.50 18.52
CA ILE A 235 4.82 -3.71 18.39
C ILE A 235 5.78 -4.39 17.40
N TYR A 236 6.12 -3.68 16.33
CA TYR A 236 7.10 -4.05 15.33
C TYR A 236 8.43 -3.34 15.62
N ASP A 237 9.49 -4.13 15.84
CA ASP A 237 10.82 -3.60 16.13
C ASP A 237 11.71 -3.59 14.87
N THR A 238 12.56 -2.58 14.82
CA THR A 238 13.53 -2.33 13.76
C THR A 238 14.89 -3.02 14.01
N ALA A 239 15.23 -3.47 15.23
CA ALA A 239 16.46 -4.26 15.43
C ALA A 239 16.66 -5.01 16.76
N GLY A 240 15.82 -4.84 17.77
CA GLY A 240 16.16 -5.20 19.15
C GLY A 240 15.59 -6.52 19.68
N LEU A 241 14.42 -6.95 19.20
CA LEU A 241 13.60 -7.98 19.88
C LEU A 241 14.25 -9.36 20.06
N ARG A 242 15.32 -9.70 19.34
CA ARG A 242 16.00 -11.00 19.48
C ARG A 242 17.47 -10.98 19.90
N ARG A 243 18.15 -9.83 19.86
CA ARG A 243 19.62 -9.80 19.98
C ARG A 243 20.16 -9.78 21.41
N ARG A 244 19.35 -10.04 22.44
CA ARG A 244 19.82 -10.07 23.84
C ARG A 244 19.79 -11.42 24.53
N SER A 245 19.46 -12.52 23.84
CA SER A 245 19.66 -13.86 24.41
C SER A 245 21.03 -14.47 24.09
N ARG A 246 21.88 -13.85 23.26
CA ARG A 246 23.28 -14.25 23.09
C ARG A 246 24.08 -13.24 22.25
N ILE A 247 25.22 -12.83 22.80
CA ILE A 247 26.44 -12.32 22.14
C ILE A 247 26.62 -10.79 22.14
N GLU A 248 27.85 -10.46 22.54
CA GLU A 248 28.50 -9.19 22.81
C GLU A 248 28.41 -8.13 21.70
N GLU A 249 28.54 -6.89 22.16
CA GLU A 249 28.85 -5.66 21.45
C GLU A 249 29.68 -5.84 20.16
N LYS A 250 29.02 -6.02 19.01
CA LYS A 250 29.51 -5.58 17.69
C LYS A 250 28.41 -5.71 16.64
N LEU A 251 28.20 -4.63 15.89
CA LEU A 251 27.17 -4.38 14.86
C LEU A 251 25.81 -3.88 15.35
N GLU A 252 25.79 -2.67 15.92
CA GLU A 252 24.61 -1.78 15.85
C GLU A 252 24.60 -0.97 14.53
N LYS A 253 24.71 -1.67 13.39
CA LYS A 253 24.20 -1.12 12.14
C LYS A 253 22.78 -1.67 11.96
N LEU A 254 21.84 -1.01 12.62
CA LEU A 254 20.45 -1.00 12.17
C LEU A 254 20.47 -0.67 10.67
N SER A 255 20.11 -1.62 9.80
CA SER A 255 19.97 -1.29 8.39
C SER A 255 18.82 -0.29 8.29
N VAL A 256 19.01 0.78 7.53
CA VAL A 256 17.91 1.70 7.14
C VAL A 256 16.72 0.88 6.58
N ALA A 257 17.00 -0.28 5.97
CA ALA A 257 16.00 -1.22 5.48
C ALA A 257 15.08 -1.80 6.59
N ASP A 258 15.59 -2.06 7.79
CA ASP A 258 14.78 -2.61 8.87
C ASP A 258 13.89 -1.54 9.50
N ALA A 259 14.39 -0.31 9.60
CA ALA A 259 13.59 0.88 9.96
C ALA A 259 12.46 1.13 8.96
N LEU A 260 12.78 1.10 7.66
CA LEU A 260 11.81 1.19 6.57
C LEU A 260 10.75 0.09 6.66
N ARG A 261 11.16 -1.15 6.92
CA ARG A 261 10.25 -2.30 7.01
C ARG A 261 9.25 -2.11 8.17
N ALA A 262 9.70 -1.76 9.37
CA ALA A 262 8.78 -1.59 10.50
C ALA A 262 7.79 -0.43 10.29
N VAL A 263 8.26 0.69 9.71
CA VAL A 263 7.38 1.81 9.35
C VAL A 263 6.29 1.38 8.37
N ARG A 264 6.58 0.49 7.42
CA ARG A 264 5.59 -0.01 6.46
C ARG A 264 4.52 -0.93 7.07
N PHE A 265 4.83 -1.65 8.14
CA PHE A 265 3.87 -2.53 8.81
C PHE A 265 3.03 -1.82 9.87
N ALA A 266 3.54 -0.72 10.42
CA ALA A 266 2.86 0.04 11.45
C ALA A 266 1.73 0.92 10.92
N GLU A 267 0.70 1.12 11.74
CA GLU A 267 -0.33 2.14 11.59
C GLU A 267 0.12 3.43 12.29
N VAL A 268 0.69 3.27 13.50
CA VAL A 268 1.27 4.35 14.29
C VAL A 268 2.77 4.14 14.48
N VAL A 269 3.57 5.16 14.17
CA VAL A 269 5.01 5.14 14.39
C VAL A 269 5.36 6.09 15.52
N VAL A 270 6.04 5.57 16.53
CA VAL A 270 6.65 6.34 17.61
C VAL A 270 8.08 6.68 17.22
N LEU A 271 8.33 7.95 16.91
CA LEU A 271 9.68 8.44 16.71
C LEU A 271 10.28 8.85 18.05
N MET A 272 11.19 8.02 18.54
CA MET A 272 11.89 8.23 19.80
C MET A 272 13.16 9.05 19.60
N MET A 273 13.29 10.11 20.40
CA MET A 273 14.43 11.02 20.44
C MET A 273 14.98 11.13 21.86
N ASP A 274 16.27 11.44 21.98
CA ASP A 274 16.90 11.74 23.27
C ASP A 274 16.57 13.19 23.68
N ALA A 275 16.17 13.44 24.93
CA ALA A 275 15.83 14.78 25.41
C ALA A 275 16.98 15.79 25.27
N GLN A 276 18.23 15.34 25.41
CA GLN A 276 19.43 16.18 25.30
C GLN A 276 19.85 16.39 23.84
N ASN A 277 19.64 15.40 22.98
CA ASN A 277 20.01 15.43 21.57
C ASN A 277 18.77 15.11 20.72
N ARG A 278 18.01 16.14 20.33
CA ARG A 278 16.74 16.02 19.59
C ARG A 278 16.79 16.81 18.28
N PHE A 279 15.98 16.42 17.30
CA PHE A 279 15.92 17.02 15.96
C PHE A 279 17.24 16.95 15.17
N GLU A 280 18.00 15.89 15.40
CA GLU A 280 19.22 15.64 14.63
C GLU A 280 18.86 15.19 13.21
N GLU A 281 19.83 15.25 12.27
CA GLU A 281 19.56 15.01 10.85
C GLU A 281 18.87 13.66 10.59
N GLN A 282 19.27 12.61 11.30
CA GLN A 282 18.64 11.30 11.16
C GLN A 282 17.22 11.25 11.77
N ASP A 283 16.91 12.03 12.80
CA ASP A 283 15.54 12.15 13.34
C ASP A 283 14.62 12.78 12.28
N LEU A 284 15.07 13.86 11.64
CA LEU A 284 14.33 14.55 10.58
C LEU A 284 14.10 13.63 9.36
N ARG A 285 15.14 12.91 8.92
CA ARG A 285 15.01 11.93 7.81
C ARG A 285 14.03 10.81 8.11
N ILE A 286 13.98 10.33 9.37
CA ILE A 286 13.02 9.30 9.78
C ILE A 286 11.60 9.90 9.80
N ALA A 287 11.41 11.11 10.32
CA ALA A 287 10.12 11.80 10.30
C ALA A 287 9.59 12.00 8.87
N ASP A 288 10.44 12.43 7.93
CA ASP A 288 10.10 12.55 6.51
C ASP A 288 9.68 11.22 5.89
N LEU A 289 10.36 10.14 6.25
CA LEU A 289 9.99 8.81 5.78
C LEU A 289 8.60 8.39 6.30
N ILE A 290 8.32 8.63 7.57
CA ILE A 290 7.04 8.28 8.19
C ILE A 290 5.89 9.05 7.54
N GLU A 291 6.09 10.34 7.28
CA GLU A 291 5.12 11.20 6.58
C GLU A 291 4.86 10.70 5.16
N ARG A 292 5.92 10.38 4.40
CA ARG A 292 5.82 9.85 3.03
C ARG A 292 5.09 8.51 2.98
N GLU A 293 5.40 7.60 3.90
CA GLU A 293 4.71 6.32 4.04
C GLU A 293 3.26 6.49 4.54
N GLY A 294 2.93 7.66 5.08
CA GLY A 294 1.56 8.02 5.45
C GLY A 294 1.11 7.42 6.77
N ARG A 295 2.02 7.23 7.73
CA ARG A 295 1.70 6.62 9.03
C ARG A 295 1.40 7.69 10.07
N ALA A 296 0.53 7.38 11.03
CA ALA A 296 0.34 8.25 12.18
C ALA A 296 1.67 8.38 12.93
N LEU A 297 2.00 9.58 13.40
CA LEU A 297 3.26 9.86 14.07
C LEU A 297 3.01 10.31 15.51
N VAL A 298 3.82 9.81 16.43
CA VAL A 298 3.92 10.31 17.80
C VAL A 298 5.40 10.56 18.11
N LEU A 299 5.73 11.73 18.64
CA LEU A 299 7.09 12.05 19.07
C LEU A 299 7.26 11.65 20.55
N ALA A 300 8.17 10.72 20.83
CA ALA A 300 8.52 10.34 22.19
C ALA A 300 9.90 10.91 22.54
N VAL A 301 9.95 11.86 23.46
CA VAL A 301 11.20 12.45 23.94
C VAL A 301 11.62 11.74 25.22
N ASN A 302 12.58 10.84 25.06
CA ASN A 302 13.02 9.91 26.09
C ASN A 302 14.16 10.50 26.94
N LYS A 303 14.44 9.86 28.08
CA LYS A 303 15.40 10.32 29.10
C LYS A 303 15.00 11.67 29.71
N TRP A 304 13.69 11.92 29.81
CA TRP A 304 13.18 13.16 30.35
C TRP A 304 13.54 13.36 31.84
N ASP A 305 13.80 12.27 32.55
CA ASP A 305 14.34 12.24 33.92
C ASP A 305 15.70 12.96 34.06
N LEU A 306 16.45 13.09 32.97
CA LEU A 306 17.74 13.79 32.96
C LEU A 306 17.61 15.31 32.74
N MET A 307 16.40 15.83 32.56
CA MET A 307 16.16 17.26 32.33
C MET A 307 15.98 18.01 33.65
N ASP A 308 16.51 19.23 33.73
CA ASP A 308 16.48 20.08 34.95
C ASP A 308 15.07 20.49 35.47
N GLY A 309 13.98 19.99 34.88
CA GLY A 309 12.60 20.28 35.31
C GLY A 309 12.16 21.74 35.18
N LYS A 310 12.84 22.55 34.34
CA LYS A 310 12.55 23.98 34.20
C LYS A 310 11.14 24.21 33.63
N PRO A 311 10.37 25.19 34.16
CA PRO A 311 9.07 25.53 33.59
C PRO A 311 9.17 25.88 32.10
N GLY A 312 8.18 25.45 31.31
CA GLY A 312 8.09 25.79 29.89
C GLY A 312 8.89 24.88 28.93
N GLN A 313 9.66 23.90 29.41
CA GLN A 313 10.42 22.97 28.56
C GLN A 313 9.56 22.27 27.50
N ILE A 314 8.34 21.87 27.84
CA ILE A 314 7.39 21.26 26.88
C ILE A 314 6.96 22.28 25.81
N SER A 315 6.72 23.53 26.18
CA SER A 315 6.34 24.59 25.23
C SER A 315 7.48 24.92 24.24
N THR A 316 8.72 24.91 24.72
CA THR A 316 9.91 25.06 23.88
C THR A 316 10.03 23.88 22.94
N LEU A 317 9.88 22.65 23.45
CA LEU A 317 9.91 21.44 22.64
C LEU A 317 8.84 21.43 21.54
N ARG A 318 7.64 21.91 21.83
CA ARG A 318 6.58 22.05 20.83
C ARG A 318 6.96 23.05 19.73
N ARG A 319 7.50 24.20 20.11
CA ARG A 319 7.96 25.22 19.16
C ARG A 319 9.10 24.71 18.28
N ASP A 320 10.04 23.98 18.88
CA ASP A 320 11.14 23.34 18.16
C ASP A 320 10.58 22.31 17.15
N ALA A 321 9.63 21.48 17.56
CA ALA A 321 8.99 20.50 16.69
C ALA A 321 8.25 21.16 15.52
N ASP A 322 7.44 22.19 15.78
CA ASP A 322 6.72 22.91 14.72
C ASP A 322 7.67 23.65 13.75
N HIS A 323 8.87 24.04 14.21
CA HIS A 323 9.90 24.65 13.38
C HIS A 323 10.65 23.62 12.50
N TRP A 324 11.11 22.52 13.10
CA TRP A 324 11.93 21.52 12.42
C TRP A 324 11.13 20.48 11.63
N LEU A 325 9.86 20.26 12.00
CA LEU A 325 8.97 19.27 11.41
C LEU A 325 7.64 19.87 10.92
N PRO A 326 7.65 20.93 10.09
CA PRO A 326 6.43 21.60 9.63
C PRO A 326 5.46 20.68 8.87
N GLN A 327 5.97 19.62 8.23
CA GLN A 327 5.19 18.61 7.50
C GLN A 327 4.22 17.83 8.40
N VAL A 328 4.53 17.71 9.69
CA VAL A 328 3.72 17.03 10.72
C VAL A 328 3.39 17.99 11.88
N SER A 329 3.25 19.29 11.61
CA SER A 329 2.84 20.25 12.64
C SER A 329 1.52 19.82 13.27
N GLY A 330 1.43 19.96 14.59
CA GLY A 330 0.33 19.38 15.35
C GLY A 330 0.69 18.09 16.08
N VAL A 331 1.71 17.37 15.64
CA VAL A 331 2.04 16.01 16.13
C VAL A 331 2.08 15.92 17.66
N PRO A 332 1.48 14.86 18.27
CA PRO A 332 1.58 14.63 19.69
C PRO A 332 3.04 14.47 20.14
N ILE A 333 3.40 15.14 21.23
CA ILE A 333 4.74 15.08 21.82
C ILE A 333 4.60 14.61 23.26
N VAL A 334 5.26 13.51 23.58
CA VAL A 334 5.22 12.90 24.91
C VAL A 334 6.61 12.81 25.48
N ALA A 335 6.81 13.42 26.64
CA ALA A 335 8.00 13.26 27.46
C ALA A 335 7.91 11.91 28.20
N VAL A 336 8.94 11.08 28.04
CA VAL A 336 9.00 9.73 28.63
C VAL A 336 10.34 9.46 29.29
N SER A 337 10.33 8.57 30.29
CA SER A 337 11.52 7.88 30.75
C SER A 337 11.28 6.38 30.61
N GLY A 338 11.85 5.78 29.56
CA GLY A 338 11.74 4.34 29.35
C GLY A 338 12.40 3.52 30.47
N LEU A 339 13.30 4.13 31.25
CA LEU A 339 13.94 3.47 32.39
C LEU A 339 13.03 3.50 33.63
N MET A 340 12.48 4.68 33.96
CA MET A 340 11.67 4.88 35.18
C MET A 340 10.19 4.53 34.98
N GLY A 341 9.73 4.35 33.74
CA GLY A 341 8.32 4.13 33.41
C GLY A 341 7.49 5.42 33.28
N GLU A 342 8.07 6.57 33.63
CA GLU A 342 7.36 7.84 33.60
C GLU A 342 6.88 8.21 32.20
N GLY A 343 5.60 8.59 32.09
CA GLY A 343 5.01 9.06 30.83
C GLY A 343 4.62 7.96 29.85
N ILE A 344 4.85 6.68 30.14
CA ILE A 344 4.46 5.57 29.27
C ILE A 344 2.94 5.53 29.06
N ASP A 345 2.15 5.67 30.12
CA ASP A 345 0.68 5.77 30.02
C ASP A 345 0.22 6.87 29.05
N ARG A 346 0.87 8.04 29.11
CA ARG A 346 0.57 9.16 28.21
C ARG A 346 1.00 8.86 26.77
N LEU A 347 2.09 8.11 26.59
CA LEU A 347 2.55 7.68 25.27
C LEU A 347 1.55 6.70 24.65
N MET A 348 1.08 5.71 25.41
CA MET A 348 0.09 4.74 24.95
C MET A 348 -1.24 5.43 24.61
N GLN A 349 -1.68 6.38 25.44
CA GLN A 349 -2.86 7.19 25.15
C GLN A 349 -2.68 8.02 23.87
N ALA A 350 -1.53 8.67 23.68
CA ALA A 350 -1.23 9.44 22.47
C ALA A 350 -1.20 8.57 21.21
N ILE A 351 -0.76 7.30 21.30
CA ILE A 351 -0.82 6.33 20.20
C ILE A 351 -2.27 6.04 19.80
N VAL A 352 -3.16 5.81 20.79
CA VAL A 352 -4.58 5.55 20.54
C VAL A 352 -5.26 6.77 19.91
N GLU A 353 -4.98 7.97 20.42
CA GLU A 353 -5.51 9.23 19.87
C GLU A 353 -5.01 9.48 18.45
N ALA A 354 -3.71 9.31 18.19
CA ALA A 354 -3.14 9.46 16.86
C ALA A 354 -3.72 8.44 15.87
N TYR A 355 -3.95 7.20 16.31
CA TYR A 355 -4.65 6.18 15.53
C TYR A 355 -6.09 6.62 15.21
N GLY A 356 -6.83 7.13 16.19
CA GLY A 356 -8.19 7.62 15.99
C GLY A 356 -8.27 8.76 14.96
N ILE A 357 -7.38 9.76 15.08
CA ILE A 357 -7.31 10.89 14.14
C ILE A 357 -6.90 10.42 12.74
N TRP A 358 -5.91 9.53 12.63
CA TRP A 358 -5.49 8.95 11.36
C TRP A 358 -6.60 8.15 10.67
N ASN A 359 -7.57 7.63 11.43
CA ASN A 359 -8.73 6.91 10.91
C ASN A 359 -9.94 7.80 10.57
N ARG A 360 -9.85 9.12 10.78
CA ARG A 360 -11.00 10.02 10.67
C ARG A 360 -11.48 10.14 9.23
N ARG A 361 -12.79 9.94 9.03
CA ARG A 361 -13.47 10.19 7.74
C ARG A 361 -14.22 11.52 7.82
N VAL A 362 -13.96 12.39 6.86
CA VAL A 362 -14.59 13.70 6.71
C VAL A 362 -15.73 13.57 5.71
N PRO A 363 -16.98 13.91 6.08
CA PRO A 363 -18.10 13.87 5.15
C PRO A 363 -17.89 14.76 3.92
N THR A 364 -18.14 14.24 2.72
CA THR A 364 -17.91 14.96 1.44
C THR A 364 -18.59 16.33 1.40
N ALA A 365 -19.78 16.47 1.98
CA ALA A 365 -20.48 17.74 2.04
C ALA A 365 -19.78 18.78 2.93
N ALA A 366 -19.26 18.38 4.10
CA ALA A 366 -18.49 19.27 4.97
C ALA A 366 -17.15 19.65 4.32
N LEU A 367 -16.51 18.67 3.68
CA LEU A 367 -15.26 18.87 2.96
C LEU A 367 -15.40 19.89 1.82
N ASN A 368 -16.44 19.78 0.98
CA ASN A 368 -16.63 20.74 -0.12
C ASN A 368 -17.04 22.14 0.36
N ARG A 369 -17.82 22.25 1.45
CA ARG A 369 -18.11 23.56 2.06
C ARG A 369 -16.86 24.26 2.57
N TRP A 370 -15.99 23.53 3.29
CA TRP A 370 -14.69 24.05 3.69
C TRP A 370 -13.84 24.45 2.48
N PHE A 371 -13.83 23.61 1.45
CA PHE A 371 -13.00 23.82 0.26
C PHE A 371 -13.37 25.09 -0.51
N GLU A 372 -14.67 25.36 -0.65
CA GLU A 372 -15.18 26.61 -1.24
C GLU A 372 -14.74 27.84 -0.43
N GLY A 373 -14.83 27.77 0.90
CA GLY A 373 -14.35 28.82 1.81
C GLY A 373 -12.84 29.06 1.68
N ALA A 374 -12.04 28.00 1.71
CA ALA A 374 -10.58 28.08 1.57
C ALA A 374 -10.16 28.72 0.22
N ILE A 375 -10.86 28.39 -0.88
CA ILE A 375 -10.62 29.03 -2.18
C ILE A 375 -11.01 30.50 -2.17
N ALA A 376 -12.09 30.87 -1.46
CA ALA A 376 -12.53 32.26 -1.38
C ALA A 376 -11.54 33.12 -0.58
N ASP A 377 -11.04 32.61 0.54
CA ASP A 377 -10.10 33.30 1.42
C ASP A 377 -8.71 33.45 0.78
N ASN A 378 -8.25 32.42 0.07
CA ASN A 378 -6.97 32.44 -0.63
C ASN A 378 -7.14 31.89 -2.07
N PRO A 379 -7.46 32.74 -3.05
CA PRO A 379 -7.71 32.31 -4.42
C PRO A 379 -6.49 31.63 -5.08
N PRO A 380 -6.70 30.59 -5.91
CA PRO A 380 -5.60 29.90 -6.56
C PRO A 380 -4.85 30.82 -7.53
N PRO A 381 -3.51 30.70 -7.61
CA PRO A 381 -2.70 31.57 -8.45
C PRO A 381 -3.04 31.38 -9.93
N ALA A 382 -2.97 32.46 -10.70
CA ALA A 382 -3.07 32.39 -12.15
C ALA A 382 -1.73 31.91 -12.72
N VAL A 383 -1.76 30.85 -13.54
CA VAL A 383 -0.56 30.30 -14.17
C VAL A 383 -0.68 30.49 -15.67
N SER A 384 0.27 31.22 -16.27
CA SER A 384 0.26 31.61 -17.68
C SER A 384 -0.98 32.43 -18.08
N GLY A 385 -1.41 33.36 -17.22
CA GLY A 385 -2.53 34.27 -17.49
C GLY A 385 -3.93 33.64 -17.41
N ARG A 386 -4.05 32.35 -17.05
CA ARG A 386 -5.32 31.66 -16.84
C ARG A 386 -5.48 31.25 -15.38
N ARG A 387 -6.65 31.50 -14.80
CA ARG A 387 -7.00 31.03 -13.45
C ARG A 387 -7.18 29.51 -13.46
N LEU A 388 -6.57 28.84 -12.48
CA LEU A 388 -6.80 27.42 -12.23
C LEU A 388 -8.21 27.25 -11.68
N LYS A 389 -9.00 26.36 -12.29
CA LYS A 389 -10.32 25.99 -11.75
C LYS A 389 -10.14 24.77 -10.88
N LEU A 390 -10.41 24.93 -9.59
CA LEU A 390 -10.51 23.84 -8.64
C LEU A 390 -12.00 23.57 -8.43
N ASN A 391 -12.47 22.37 -8.75
CA ASN A 391 -13.89 22.10 -8.92
C ASN A 391 -14.53 21.54 -7.65
N TYR A 392 -13.99 20.42 -7.15
CA TYR A 392 -14.48 19.75 -5.95
C TYR A 392 -13.40 18.83 -5.39
N ILE A 393 -13.56 18.42 -4.14
CA ILE A 393 -12.64 17.54 -3.43
C ILE A 393 -13.42 16.42 -2.74
N THR A 394 -12.85 15.22 -2.67
CA THR A 394 -13.43 14.09 -1.92
C THR A 394 -12.35 13.34 -1.18
N GLN A 395 -12.68 12.76 -0.03
CA GLN A 395 -11.81 11.77 0.62
C GLN A 395 -12.00 10.42 -0.07
N THR A 396 -10.92 9.79 -0.51
CA THR A 396 -10.94 8.46 -1.14
C THR A 396 -10.47 7.37 -0.21
N LYS A 397 -9.58 7.67 0.74
CA LYS A 397 -9.13 6.72 1.76
C LYS A 397 -9.07 7.39 3.12
N ALA A 398 -9.36 6.63 4.16
CA ALA A 398 -9.14 7.08 5.53
C ALA A 398 -7.68 6.88 5.98
N ARG A 399 -6.95 5.93 5.40
CA ARG A 399 -5.69 5.40 5.95
C ARG A 399 -4.53 5.46 4.93
N PRO A 400 -3.64 6.47 4.98
CA PRO A 400 -3.85 7.78 5.60
C PRO A 400 -5.01 8.55 4.96
N PRO A 401 -5.47 9.64 5.59
CA PRO A 401 -6.46 10.54 5.01
C PRO A 401 -5.99 11.02 3.62
N SER A 402 -6.62 10.47 2.60
CA SER A 402 -6.25 10.66 1.20
C SER A 402 -7.43 11.29 0.47
N PHE A 403 -7.15 12.37 -0.22
CA PHE A 403 -8.12 13.20 -0.88
C PHE A 403 -7.80 13.32 -2.36
N VAL A 404 -8.84 13.34 -3.19
CA VAL A 404 -8.71 13.64 -4.61
C VAL A 404 -9.29 15.03 -4.87
N LEU A 405 -8.44 15.93 -5.37
CA LEU A 405 -8.81 17.27 -5.79
C LEU A 405 -8.95 17.31 -7.31
N PHE A 406 -10.17 17.61 -7.78
CA PHE A 406 -10.47 17.73 -9.20
C PHE A 406 -10.23 19.14 -9.69
N CYS A 407 -9.35 19.30 -10.67
CA CYS A 407 -8.94 20.61 -11.19
C CYS A 407 -8.94 20.65 -12.73
N SER A 408 -8.80 21.85 -13.29
CA SER A 408 -8.68 22.04 -14.73
C SER A 408 -7.32 21.65 -15.30
N ARG A 409 -6.27 21.75 -14.48
CA ARG A 409 -4.88 21.55 -14.89
C ARG A 409 -4.03 21.25 -13.65
N ALA A 410 -3.62 20.00 -13.50
CA ALA A 410 -2.97 19.49 -12.30
C ALA A 410 -1.49 19.87 -12.22
N ASP A 411 -0.78 19.83 -13.35
CA ASP A 411 0.65 20.18 -13.46
C ASP A 411 0.95 21.63 -13.08
N ALA A 412 -0.06 22.50 -13.15
CA ALA A 412 0.09 23.92 -12.87
C ALA A 412 -0.23 24.34 -11.43
N ILE A 413 -0.71 23.44 -10.55
CA ILE A 413 -0.99 23.80 -9.16
C ILE A 413 0.32 23.85 -8.36
N PRO A 414 0.69 25.01 -7.78
CA PRO A 414 1.92 25.10 -7.00
C PRO A 414 1.85 24.29 -5.70
N GLN A 415 2.98 23.67 -5.32
CA GLN A 415 3.11 22.93 -4.06
C GLN A 415 2.85 23.79 -2.82
N SER A 416 3.12 25.10 -2.88
CA SER A 416 2.77 26.05 -1.81
C SER A 416 1.26 26.14 -1.59
N TYR A 417 0.46 26.08 -2.66
CA TYR A 417 -1.00 26.13 -2.56
C TYR A 417 -1.57 24.82 -2.01
N LEU A 418 -0.99 23.68 -2.41
CA LEU A 418 -1.33 22.38 -1.80
C LEU A 418 -1.03 22.35 -0.30
N ARG A 419 0.12 22.87 0.13
CA ARG A 419 0.46 23.00 1.56
C ARG A 419 -0.52 23.89 2.32
N TYR A 420 -0.94 25.01 1.71
CA TYR A 420 -1.99 25.87 2.27
C TYR A 420 -3.29 25.09 2.49
N LEU A 421 -3.77 24.37 1.47
CA LEU A 421 -4.99 23.56 1.57
C LEU A 421 -4.87 22.48 2.65
N VAL A 422 -3.73 21.77 2.71
CA VAL A 422 -3.49 20.74 3.73
C VAL A 422 -3.50 21.34 5.13
N ASN A 423 -2.84 22.48 5.35
CA ASN A 423 -2.79 23.10 6.68
C ASN A 423 -4.16 23.61 7.12
N SER A 424 -4.89 24.31 6.24
CA SER A 424 -6.25 24.76 6.53
C SER A 424 -7.22 23.58 6.78
N MET A 425 -7.03 22.46 6.07
CA MET A 425 -7.80 21.23 6.28
C MET A 425 -7.51 20.64 7.67
N ARG A 426 -6.23 20.56 8.06
CA ARG A 426 -5.83 20.05 9.38
C ARG A 426 -6.41 20.88 10.52
N GLU A 427 -6.44 22.20 10.37
CA GLU A 427 -7.05 23.10 11.35
C GLU A 427 -8.58 22.89 11.41
N THR A 428 -9.25 22.86 10.27
CA THR A 428 -10.73 22.81 10.20
C THR A 428 -11.30 21.47 10.68
N PHE A 429 -10.63 20.36 10.34
CA PHE A 429 -11.09 19.01 10.67
C PHE A 429 -10.34 18.39 11.85
N GLU A 430 -9.56 19.19 12.58
CA GLU A 430 -8.76 18.79 13.74
C GLU A 430 -7.94 17.52 13.44
N LEU A 431 -7.07 17.59 12.44
CA LEU A 431 -6.17 16.50 12.03
C LEU A 431 -4.70 16.82 12.38
N PRO A 432 -4.36 17.09 13.66
CA PRO A 432 -3.03 17.55 14.04
C PRO A 432 -1.97 16.47 13.79
N GLY A 433 -0.88 16.83 13.12
CA GLY A 433 0.25 15.95 12.85
C GLY A 433 -0.03 14.76 11.94
N THR A 434 -1.26 14.59 11.44
CA THR A 434 -1.63 13.49 10.56
C THR A 434 -1.12 13.74 9.14
N PRO A 435 -0.42 12.78 8.50
CA PRO A 435 -0.08 12.89 7.09
C PRO A 435 -1.35 12.93 6.23
N VAL A 436 -1.47 13.94 5.38
CA VAL A 436 -2.62 14.14 4.49
C VAL A 436 -2.12 14.05 3.05
N ARG A 437 -2.72 13.16 2.26
CA ARG A 437 -2.39 13.02 0.84
C ARG A 437 -3.43 13.73 -0.01
N ILE A 438 -3.00 14.61 -0.92
CA ILE A 438 -3.87 15.18 -1.94
C ILE A 438 -3.37 14.72 -3.31
N THR A 439 -4.16 13.91 -3.99
CA THR A 439 -3.96 13.55 -5.39
C THR A 439 -4.73 14.51 -6.28
N LEU A 440 -4.06 15.06 -7.28
CA LEU A 440 -4.69 15.91 -8.27
C LEU A 440 -5.25 15.08 -9.41
N ARG A 441 -6.50 15.33 -9.81
CA ARG A 441 -7.07 14.77 -11.04
C ARG A 441 -7.57 15.88 -11.95
N GLU A 442 -7.20 15.78 -13.22
CA GLU A 442 -7.79 16.64 -14.25
C GLU A 442 -9.16 16.10 -14.64
N LYS A 443 -10.12 17.00 -14.85
CA LYS A 443 -11.37 16.61 -15.46
C LYS A 443 -11.08 16.23 -16.91
N ALA A 444 -11.47 15.01 -17.33
CA ALA A 444 -11.36 14.58 -18.72
C ALA A 444 -11.95 15.66 -19.62
N ASN A 445 -11.13 16.25 -20.49
CA ASN A 445 -11.58 17.29 -21.41
C ASN A 445 -12.44 16.60 -22.48
N PRO A 446 -13.78 16.78 -22.50
CA PRO A 446 -14.66 16.09 -23.44
C PRO A 446 -14.38 16.48 -24.91
N PHE A 447 -13.56 17.52 -25.12
CA PHE A 447 -13.21 18.08 -26.43
C PHE A 447 -11.76 17.79 -26.83
N ALA A 448 -11.00 16.98 -26.08
CA ALA A 448 -9.61 16.64 -26.44
C ALA A 448 -9.50 16.01 -27.83
N HIS A 449 -10.50 15.23 -28.23
CA HIS A 449 -10.60 14.60 -29.56
C HIS A 449 -11.08 15.56 -30.67
N LYS A 450 -11.47 16.80 -30.32
CA LYS A 450 -12.02 17.79 -31.25
C LYS A 450 -11.14 19.05 -31.30
N ARG A 451 -9.92 18.95 -31.84
CA ARG A 451 -9.25 20.01 -32.62
C ARG A 451 -7.89 19.55 -33.16
N LYS A 452 -7.46 19.89 -34.38
CA LYS A 452 -7.85 20.98 -35.30
C LYS A 452 -8.02 20.48 -36.75
N ARG A 453 -9.01 21.01 -37.48
CA ARG A 453 -8.87 21.11 -38.94
C ARG A 453 -7.70 22.06 -39.23
N PRO A 454 -6.76 21.72 -40.11
CA PRO A 454 -5.74 22.67 -40.54
C PRO A 454 -6.43 23.81 -41.29
N ASN A 455 -6.00 25.04 -41.01
CA ASN A 455 -6.13 26.13 -41.99
C ASN A 455 -4.97 26.01 -42.96
#